data_AF-A0A845HPM7-F1
#
_entry.id   AF-A0A845HPM7-F1
#
_cell.length_a   1.000
_cell.length_b   1.000
_cell.length_c   1.000
_cell.angle_alpha   90.00
_cell.angle_beta   90.00
_cell.angle_gamma   90.00
#
_symmetry.space_group_name_H-M   'P 1'
#
loop_
_entity.id
_entity.type
_entity.pdbx_description
1 polymer ?
#
loop_
_entity_poly.entity_id
_entity_poly.type
_entity_poly.pdbx_seq_one_letter_code
_entity_poly.pdbx_strand_id
1 'polypeptide(L)'
;MKITIDLDEITLIRLDRAAKDCGGRDMLIRRALNHWFTRMEQKTREEQRGKPWPQDVLAFKGIPDLLPLESRREELPAPIDDPFA
;
A
#
# COMPACT_ATOMS: atom_id res chain seq x y z
N MET A 1 -23.04 11.73 -2.10
CA MET A 1 -22.22 11.65 -3.33
C MET A 1 -22.79 10.54 -4.22
N LYS A 2 -22.96 10.80 -5.52
CA LYS A 2 -23.45 9.81 -6.50
C LYS A 2 -22.28 9.39 -7.38
N ILE A 3 -22.06 8.08 -7.51
CA ILE A 3 -21.02 7.51 -8.36
C ILE A 3 -21.72 6.70 -9.45
N THR A 4 -21.29 6.87 -10.69
CA THR A 4 -21.73 6.05 -11.82
C THR A 4 -20.60 5.08 -12.15
N ILE A 5 -20.92 3.81 -12.39
CA ILE A 5 -19.95 2.76 -12.72
C ILE A 5 -20.43 2.13 -14.02
N ASP A 6 -19.58 2.18 -15.05
CA ASP A 6 -19.83 1.50 -16.30
C ASP A 6 -19.38 0.04 -16.18
N LEU A 7 -20.30 -0.87 -16.51
CA LEU A 7 -20.08 -2.31 -16.45
C LEU A 7 -20.38 -2.88 -17.84
N ASP A 8 -19.61 -3.89 -18.25
CA ASP A 8 -19.94 -4.63 -19.46
C ASP A 8 -21.24 -5.42 -19.29
N GLU A 9 -21.87 -5.74 -20.43
CA GLU A 9 -23.17 -6.41 -20.47
C GLU A 9 -23.18 -7.75 -19.73
N ILE A 10 -22.10 -8.53 -19.83
CA ILE A 10 -22.00 -9.83 -19.17
C ILE A 10 -21.95 -9.64 -17.66
N THR A 11 -21.17 -8.68 -17.18
CA THR A 11 -21.08 -8.34 -15.76
C THR A 11 -22.41 -7.82 -15.21
N LEU A 12 -23.15 -7.01 -15.98
CA LEU A 12 -24.51 -6.56 -15.62
C LEU A 12 -25.48 -7.73 -15.44
N ILE A 13 -25.50 -8.68 -16.38
CA ILE A 13 -26.36 -9.87 -16.29
C ILE A 13 -26.02 -10.72 -15.05
N ARG A 14 -24.72 -10.87 -14.75
CA ARG A 14 -24.28 -11.62 -13.57
C ARG A 14 -24.65 -10.91 -12.27
N LEU A 15 -24.50 -9.58 -12.24
CA LEU A 15 -24.90 -8.76 -11.11
C LEU A 15 -26.40 -8.88 -10.85
N ASP A 16 -27.22 -8.85 -11.90
CA ASP A 16 -28.67 -9.03 -11.79
C ASP A 16 -29.07 -10.36 -11.18
N ARG A 17 -28.45 -11.44 -11.64
CA ARG A 17 -28.73 -12.77 -11.12
C ARG A 17 -28.38 -12.86 -9.65
N ALA A 18 -27.20 -12.36 -9.26
CA ALA A 18 -26.74 -12.39 -7.88
C ALA A 18 -27.54 -11.45 -6.96
N ALA A 19 -28.05 -10.34 -7.49
CA ALA A 19 -28.84 -9.38 -6.73
C ALA A 19 -30.19 -9.94 -6.26
N LYS A 20 -30.76 -10.92 -6.98
CA LYS A 20 -32.02 -11.59 -6.62
C LYS A 20 -31.95 -12.25 -5.24
N ASP A 21 -30.77 -12.74 -4.85
CA ASP A 21 -30.58 -13.50 -3.62
C ASP A 21 -30.11 -12.62 -2.44
N CYS A 22 -29.70 -11.37 -2.72
CA CYS A 22 -28.96 -10.53 -1.77
C CYS A 22 -29.65 -9.22 -1.39
N GLY A 23 -30.94 -9.05 -1.71
CA GLY A 23 -31.70 -7.84 -1.35
C GLY A 23 -31.50 -6.65 -2.31
N GLY A 24 -31.05 -6.89 -3.55
CA GLY A 24 -30.98 -5.90 -4.62
C GLY A 24 -29.55 -5.52 -5.05
N ARG A 25 -29.45 -4.86 -6.22
CA ARG A 25 -28.17 -4.51 -6.86
C ARG A 25 -27.30 -3.61 -5.98
N ASP A 26 -27.89 -2.55 -5.40
CA ASP A 26 -27.15 -1.56 -4.64
C ASP A 26 -26.47 -2.15 -3.41
N MET A 27 -27.14 -3.08 -2.71
CA MET A 27 -26.57 -3.76 -1.56
C MET A 27 -25.38 -4.64 -1.97
N LEU A 28 -25.51 -5.36 -3.08
CA LEU A 28 -24.45 -6.21 -3.61
C LEU A 28 -23.24 -5.38 -4.07
N ILE A 29 -23.47 -4.27 -4.77
CA ILE A 29 -22.42 -3.33 -5.20
C ILE A 29 -21.68 -2.76 -3.98
N ARG A 30 -22.41 -2.28 -2.96
CA ARG A 30 -21.81 -1.73 -1.75
C ARG A 30 -20.96 -2.77 -1.01
N ARG A 31 -21.45 -4.01 -0.91
CA ARG A 31 -20.71 -5.10 -0.27
C ARG A 31 -19.44 -5.44 -1.03
N ALA A 32 -19.51 -5.51 -2.36
CA ALA A 32 -18.36 -5.78 -3.21
C ALA A 32 -17.30 -4.67 -3.11
N LEU A 33 -17.73 -3.41 -3.16
CA LEU A 33 -16.85 -2.25 -3.00
C LEU A 33 -16.18 -2.25 -1.62
N ASN A 34 -16.92 -2.43 -0.54
CA ASN A 34 -16.36 -2.50 0.80
C ASN A 34 -15.31 -3.61 0.92
N HIS A 35 -15.62 -4.81 0.42
CA HIS A 35 -14.69 -5.93 0.44
C HIS A 35 -13.41 -5.62 -0.37
N TRP A 36 -13.56 -4.99 -1.53
CA TRP A 36 -12.43 -4.57 -2.35
C TRP A 36 -11.57 -3.52 -1.66
N PHE A 37 -12.18 -2.48 -1.06
CA PHE A 37 -11.46 -1.45 -0.31
C PHE A 37 -10.73 -2.02 0.90
N THR A 38 -11.35 -2.90 1.70
CA THR A 38 -10.69 -3.54 2.84
C THR A 38 -9.46 -4.36 2.38
N ARG A 39 -9.59 -5.10 1.28
CA ARG A 39 -8.47 -5.86 0.73
C ARG A 39 -7.36 -4.94 0.20
N MET A 40 -7.73 -3.82 -0.42
CA MET A 40 -6.78 -2.83 -0.92
C MET A 40 -6.07 -2.12 0.23
N GLU A 41 -6.77 -1.75 1.30
CA GLU A 41 -6.16 -1.17 2.50
C GLU A 41 -5.17 -2.14 3.17
N GLN A 42 -5.51 -3.43 3.23
CA GLN A 42 -4.60 -4.46 3.75
C GLN A 42 -3.36 -4.60 2.88
N LYS A 43 -3.53 -4.69 1.56
CA LYS A 43 -2.43 -4.77 0.59
C LYS A 43 -1.56 -3.52 0.61
N THR A 44 -2.19 -2.35 0.70
CA THR A 44 -1.52 -1.04 0.79
C THR A 44 -0.79 -0.93 2.12
N ARG A 45 -1.36 -1.39 3.24
CA ARG A 45 -0.65 -1.45 4.53
C ARG A 45 0.52 -2.42 4.48
N GLU A 46 0.39 -3.59 3.86
CA GLU A 46 1.50 -4.53 3.70
C GLU A 46 2.60 -3.99 2.79
N GLU A 47 2.24 -3.27 1.73
CA GLU A 47 3.19 -2.59 0.84
C GLU A 47 3.84 -1.37 1.53
N GLN A 48 3.08 -0.59 2.30
CA GLN A 48 3.57 0.56 3.09
C GLN A 48 4.40 0.15 4.30
N ARG A 49 4.14 -1.02 4.89
CA ARG A 49 4.94 -1.55 6.01
C ARG A 49 6.34 -1.96 5.57
N GLY A 50 6.61 -1.94 4.26
CA GLY A 50 7.83 -2.42 3.65
C GLY A 50 7.91 -3.94 3.78
N LYS A 51 8.37 -4.64 2.75
CA LYS A 51 8.83 -6.01 2.99
C LYS A 51 9.91 -5.94 4.07
N PRO A 52 9.87 -6.79 5.10
CA PRO A 52 10.97 -6.83 6.06
C PRO A 52 12.26 -7.04 5.27
N TRP A 53 13.29 -6.26 5.62
CA TRP A 53 14.59 -6.38 4.98
C TRP A 53 15.04 -7.86 4.98
N PRO A 54 15.68 -8.35 3.90
CA PRO A 54 16.19 -9.71 3.87
C PRO A 54 17.05 -10.01 5.09
N GLN A 55 17.01 -11.25 5.58
CA GLN A 55 17.70 -11.63 6.81
C GLN A 55 19.20 -11.32 6.75
N ASP A 56 19.81 -11.43 5.57
CA ASP A 56 21.22 -11.12 5.35
C ASP A 56 21.54 -9.64 5.55
N VAL A 57 20.60 -8.74 5.21
CA VAL A 57 20.72 -7.29 5.48
C VAL A 57 20.59 -7.03 6.98
N LEU A 58 19.65 -7.69 7.66
CA LEU A 58 19.46 -7.55 9.11
C LEU A 58 20.62 -8.15 9.92
N ALA A 59 21.29 -9.17 9.39
CA ALA A 59 22.44 -9.83 10.02
C ALA A 59 23.77 -9.16 9.72
N PHE A 60 23.81 -8.17 8.81
CA PHE A 60 25.01 -7.48 8.41
C PHE A 60 25.57 -6.63 9.56
N LYS A 61 26.80 -6.94 10.00
CA LYS A 61 27.50 -6.24 11.10
C LYS A 61 28.54 -5.21 10.63
N GLY A 62 28.56 -4.87 9.34
CA GLY A 62 29.61 -4.05 8.75
C GLY A 62 30.78 -4.88 8.22
N ILE A 63 31.72 -4.22 7.56
CA ILE A 63 32.96 -4.82 7.04
C ILE A 63 34.07 -4.57 8.07
N PRO A 64 34.80 -5.60 8.55
CA PRO A 64 35.73 -5.49 9.68
C PRO A 64 36.80 -4.39 9.57
N ASP A 65 37.29 -4.13 8.37
CA ASP A 65 38.36 -3.15 8.11
C ASP A 65 37.85 -1.78 7.62
N LEU A 66 36.52 -1.61 7.57
CA LEU A 66 35.90 -0.34 7.23
C LEU A 66 35.47 0.37 8.51
N LEU A 67 35.81 1.64 8.61
CA LEU A 67 35.27 2.49 9.65
C LEU A 67 33.72 2.55 9.53
N PRO A 68 32.99 2.66 10.65
CA PRO A 68 31.56 2.89 10.61
C PRO A 68 31.20 4.08 9.72
N LEU A 69 30.05 4.04 9.04
CA LEU A 69 29.60 5.13 8.16
C LEU A 69 29.62 6.49 8.89
N GLU A 70 29.26 6.49 10.17
CA GLU A 70 29.19 7.68 11.04
C GLU A 70 30.55 8.14 11.58
N SER A 71 31.64 7.42 11.32
CA SER A 71 32.98 7.69 11.88
C SER A 71 33.55 9.06 11.52
N ARG A 72 33.08 9.66 10.42
CA ARG A 72 33.47 11.00 9.96
C ARG A 72 32.30 11.98 9.97
N ARG A 73 31.24 11.70 10.74
CA ARG A 73 30.09 12.59 10.86
C ARG A 73 30.50 13.98 11.37
N GLU A 74 31.50 14.03 12.24
CA GLU A 74 32.04 15.27 12.81
C GLU A 74 32.82 16.11 11.78
N GLU A 75 33.27 15.51 10.67
CA GLU A 75 33.93 16.21 9.56
C GLU A 75 32.92 16.86 8.60
N LEU A 76 31.63 16.53 8.71
CA LEU A 76 30.59 17.13 7.88
C LEU A 76 30.20 18.52 8.42
N PRO A 77 30.02 19.52 7.54
CA PRO A 77 29.48 20.81 7.97
C PRO A 77 28.07 20.63 8.53
N ALA A 78 27.68 21.53 9.43
CA ALA A 78 26.31 21.58 9.93
C ALA A 78 25.31 21.64 8.76
N PRO A 79 24.14 20.96 8.85
CA PRO A 79 23.11 21.10 7.86
C PRO A 79 22.75 22.57 7.65
N ILE A 80 22.58 22.97 6.39
CA ILE A 80 22.14 24.32 6.04
C ILE A 80 20.68 24.45 6.48
N ASP A 81 20.33 25.57 7.13
CA ASP A 81 18.99 25.77 7.72
C ASP A 81 17.85 25.67 6.69
N ASP A 82 18.12 26.05 5.43
CA ASP A 82 17.20 25.81 4.31
C ASP A 82 17.95 25.21 3.11
N PRO A 83 17.73 23.91 2.80
CA PRO A 83 18.33 23.27 1.64
C PRO A 83 17.67 23.66 0.31
N PHE A 84 16.59 24.45 0.33
CA PHE A 84 15.82 24.87 -0.85
C PHE A 84 15.57 26.39 -0.94
N ALA A 85 16.19 27.21 -0.10
CA ALA A 85 16.11 28.68 -0.16
C ALA A 85 16.72 29.28 -1.43
#